data_AF-A0A0K1NZP5-F1
#
_entry.id   AF-A0A0K1NZP5-F1
#
_cell.length_a   1.000
_cell.length_b   1.000
_cell.length_c   1.000
_cell.angle_alpha   90.00
_cell.angle_beta   90.00
_cell.angle_gamma   90.00
#
_symmetry.space_group_name_H-M   'P 1'
#
loop_
_entity.id
_entity.type
_entity.pdbx_description
1 polymer ?
#
loop_
_entity_poly.entity_id
_entity_poly.type
_entity_poly.pdbx_seq_one_letter_code
_entity_poly.pdbx_strand_id
1 'polypeptide(L)'
;GYCMISVLETMKTFSVEDGLTEEAIVIKLRTCQFHHLFLHASLRHNSSGTTRWGEFGEGGLLWAECNGQHFEWFDGSPISEILCKVRELYGLEEEAMFRNVTISSDKRPRPLYLGAATQIGAIPTEGIPSLLKVLLPSNCVGLSAVFIRDLLLNPPSYVIASAIQEACKLMSTVTCSIPEFTCVSGTKLVKLLESKEMNHIEFCRIKNVVDEILLLYRNAELYPILQVLLDPTWVATGLKIDCENLVHECESISHRIGAVISLEGEKDQKISSFTVIPSDFFEDMESSWKGRVKRIHAENYFAEVDRAAEALSLAVTEDFLPIVLRVKAVVSPIGGPKGEISTVLVDEICRGTETSKGTCIAASIIETLDEIGCLGIISTHLHGIFDLALATKNTVCKAMGTEIVGIQTKPTWKLIDGICRESLAFETARNEGIPEKLIRRAEEIYHSMSEKNHVLLETDRTVSPLGSYAGTVSFDNAGDWPGRINIGPLSFGSEMPNPMEKLQQDVENAVTVICQKKLIELYKQKSLSVLAEVTCVPIGPREQPPPSTVGSSSVYILLRYDRKLYVGQTDDLTGRVHAHRSKEGMQSASFIYFVVPGKSVASELETLLINQLPLHG
;
A
#
# COMPACT_ATOMS: atom_id res chain seq x y z
N GLY A 1 -4.19 20.00 42.72
CA GLY A 1 -3.59 19.08 41.73
C GLY A 1 -3.35 19.85 40.45
N TYR A 2 -2.80 19.18 39.45
CA TYR A 2 -2.67 19.72 38.10
C TYR A 2 -3.82 19.23 37.23
N CYS A 3 -4.17 20.01 36.22
CA CYS A 3 -5.15 19.66 35.20
C CYS A 3 -4.46 19.71 33.83
N MET A 4 -4.67 18.68 33.00
CA MET A 4 -4.16 18.60 31.65
C MET A 4 -5.33 18.58 30.66
N ILE A 5 -5.35 19.54 29.74
CA ILE A 5 -6.33 19.62 28.66
C ILE A 5 -5.63 19.19 27.37
N SER A 6 -6.13 18.12 26.75
CA SER A 6 -5.60 17.62 25.47
C SER A 6 -6.63 17.85 24.36
N VAL A 7 -6.21 18.47 23.27
CA VAL A 7 -7.06 18.74 22.09
C VAL A 7 -6.46 18.05 20.87
N LEU A 8 -7.28 17.27 20.16
CA LEU A 8 -6.93 16.65 18.89
C LEU A 8 -7.76 17.31 17.80
N GLU A 9 -7.13 18.16 16.99
CA GLU A 9 -7.75 18.91 15.90
C GLU A 9 -8.32 17.97 14.81
N THR A 10 -7.52 17.07 14.24
CA THR A 10 -7.96 16.06 13.25
C THR A 10 -9.15 15.18 13.69
N MET A 11 -9.42 15.06 14.99
CA MET A 11 -10.55 14.30 15.53
C MET A 11 -11.69 15.19 16.02
N LYS A 12 -11.48 16.51 16.07
CA LYS A 12 -12.39 17.52 16.61
C LYS A 12 -12.86 17.12 18.02
N THR A 13 -11.90 16.76 18.88
CA THR A 13 -12.12 16.23 20.24
C THR A 13 -11.22 16.91 21.29
N PHE A 14 -11.72 17.05 22.52
CA PHE A 14 -10.92 17.46 23.68
C PHE A 14 -11.20 16.62 24.94
N SER A 15 -10.16 16.33 25.71
CA SER A 15 -10.24 15.68 27.04
C SER A 15 -9.64 16.57 28.13
N VAL A 16 -10.14 16.40 29.35
CA VAL A 16 -9.70 17.13 30.55
C VAL A 16 -9.36 16.13 31.66
N GLU A 17 -8.09 15.94 31.97
CA GLU A 17 -7.65 15.12 33.12
C GLU A 17 -7.27 16.02 34.30
N ASP A 18 -8.19 16.17 35.25
CA ASP A 18 -7.98 16.92 36.51
C ASP A 18 -7.59 16.00 37.68
N GLY A 19 -7.02 16.60 38.73
CA GLY A 19 -6.59 15.91 39.96
C GLY A 19 -5.20 15.28 39.88
N LEU A 20 -4.42 15.55 38.83
CA LEU A 20 -3.09 14.98 38.61
C LEU A 20 -2.08 15.42 39.69
N THR A 21 -1.11 14.56 39.99
CA THR A 21 0.10 14.93 40.74
C THR A 21 1.14 15.56 39.80
N GLU A 22 2.14 16.24 40.36
CA GLU A 22 3.22 16.85 39.57
C GLU A 22 4.00 15.81 38.74
N GLU A 23 4.31 14.68 39.35
CA GLU A 23 4.93 13.56 38.64
C GLU A 23 4.02 13.01 37.53
N ALA A 24 2.72 12.89 37.75
CA ALA A 24 1.79 12.35 36.75
C ALA A 24 1.69 13.25 35.49
N ILE A 25 1.68 14.57 35.65
CA ILE A 25 1.68 15.48 34.49
C ILE A 25 3.04 15.51 33.78
N VAL A 26 4.17 15.43 34.49
CA VAL A 26 5.51 15.28 33.87
C VAL A 26 5.63 13.95 33.11
N ILE A 27 5.13 12.85 33.66
CA ILE A 27 5.08 11.55 32.96
C ILE A 27 4.27 11.67 31.67
N LYS A 28 3.08 12.29 31.73
CA LYS A 28 2.23 12.51 30.54
C LYS A 28 2.93 13.35 29.48
N LEU A 29 3.56 14.47 29.84
CA LEU A 29 4.33 15.31 28.91
C LEU A 29 5.48 14.54 28.24
N ARG A 30 6.13 13.60 28.94
CA ARG A 30 7.17 12.73 28.37
C ARG A 30 6.65 11.60 27.47
N THR A 31 5.37 11.25 27.56
CA THR A 31 4.76 10.14 26.79
C THR A 31 3.88 10.61 25.62
N CYS A 32 3.24 11.76 25.76
CA CYS A 32 2.33 12.32 24.75
C CYS A 32 3.13 13.05 23.66
N GLN A 33 2.76 12.84 22.40
CA GLN A 33 3.23 13.67 21.29
C GLN A 33 2.25 14.83 21.10
N PHE A 34 2.76 16.07 21.07
CA PHE A 34 1.99 17.30 20.88
C PHE A 34 2.79 18.28 20.02
N HIS A 35 2.09 19.17 19.31
CA HIS A 35 2.72 20.19 18.45
C HIS A 35 2.93 21.53 19.19
N HIS A 36 2.04 21.88 20.11
CA HIS A 36 2.06 23.13 20.88
C HIS A 36 1.75 22.84 22.35
N LEU A 37 2.39 23.58 23.26
CA LEU A 37 2.16 23.50 24.70
C LEU A 37 1.63 24.84 25.22
N PHE A 38 0.50 24.81 25.94
CA PHE A 38 -0.14 25.98 26.52
C PHE A 38 -0.16 25.88 28.04
N LEU A 39 0.35 26.92 28.71
CA LEU A 39 0.40 27.02 30.16
C LEU A 39 -0.59 28.08 30.62
N HIS A 40 -1.56 27.68 31.45
CA HIS A 40 -2.51 28.61 32.04
C HIS A 40 -1.86 29.40 33.16
N ALA A 41 -2.10 30.71 33.22
CA ALA A 41 -1.47 31.64 34.16
C ALA A 41 -1.62 31.28 35.65
N SER A 42 -2.62 30.45 36.02
CA SER A 42 -2.74 29.90 37.38
C SER A 42 -1.48 29.17 37.86
N LEU A 43 -0.69 28.57 36.95
CA LEU A 43 0.58 27.92 37.29
C LEU A 43 1.62 28.89 37.86
N ARG A 44 1.51 30.21 37.62
CA ARG A 44 2.44 31.23 38.13
C ARG A 44 2.34 31.47 39.64
N HIS A 45 1.32 30.92 40.30
CA HIS A 45 1.01 31.11 41.71
C HIS A 45 1.00 29.76 42.43
N ASN A 46 1.91 29.56 43.39
CA ASN A 46 1.96 28.34 44.21
C ASN A 46 1.13 28.47 45.51
N SER A 47 0.96 27.36 46.22
CA SER A 47 0.12 27.29 47.43
C SER A 47 0.60 28.20 48.57
N SER A 48 1.88 28.58 48.56
CA SER A 48 2.51 29.49 49.51
C SER A 48 2.42 30.97 49.13
N GLY A 49 1.72 31.31 48.04
CA GLY A 49 1.47 32.69 47.62
C GLY A 49 2.68 33.43 47.03
N THR A 50 3.74 32.70 46.70
CA THR A 50 4.94 33.29 46.07
C THR A 50 4.81 33.27 44.54
N THR A 51 5.11 34.41 43.90
CA THR A 51 4.84 34.68 42.48
C THR A 51 5.90 34.11 41.52
N ARG A 52 6.49 32.96 41.88
CA ARG A 52 7.56 32.31 41.11
C ARG A 52 7.37 30.79 41.08
N TRP A 53 6.61 30.34 40.09
CA TRP A 53 6.88 29.03 39.50
C TRP A 53 8.30 29.03 38.91
N GLY A 54 9.04 27.95 39.13
CA GLY A 54 10.48 27.89 38.87
C GLY A 54 11.12 26.63 39.46
N GLU A 55 12.43 26.53 39.33
CA GLU A 55 13.25 25.33 39.62
C GLU A 55 13.13 24.75 41.04
N PHE A 56 12.73 25.55 42.03
CA PHE A 56 12.70 25.14 43.45
C PHE A 56 11.31 25.35 44.07
N GLY A 57 10.72 24.26 44.60
CA GLY A 57 9.44 24.27 45.30
C GLY A 57 8.35 23.48 44.57
N GLU A 58 7.09 23.75 44.91
CA GLU A 58 5.92 23.20 44.20
C GLU A 58 5.96 23.64 42.73
N GLY A 59 5.85 22.69 41.80
CA GLY A 59 5.95 22.93 40.37
C GLY A 59 7.37 22.84 39.80
N GLY A 60 8.40 22.57 40.60
CA GLY A 60 9.80 22.52 40.14
C GLY A 60 10.11 21.40 39.14
N LEU A 61 9.48 20.23 39.26
CA LEU A 61 9.64 19.13 38.28
C LEU A 61 8.95 19.49 36.96
N LEU A 62 7.76 20.10 37.04
CA LEU A 62 7.04 20.57 35.86
C LEU A 62 7.76 21.74 35.19
N TRP A 63 8.38 22.64 35.96
CA TRP A 63 9.22 23.72 35.44
C TRP A 63 10.43 23.16 34.69
N ALA A 64 11.14 22.20 35.28
CA ALA A 64 12.31 21.57 34.63
C ALA A 64 11.94 20.90 33.29
N GLU A 65 10.76 20.30 33.18
CA GLU A 65 10.26 19.70 31.94
C GLU A 65 9.89 20.77 30.89
N CYS A 66 9.13 21.80 31.28
CA CYS A 66 8.64 22.83 30.36
C CYS A 66 9.71 23.85 29.93
N ASN A 67 10.70 24.15 30.79
CA ASN A 67 11.71 25.19 30.54
C ASN A 67 12.66 24.87 29.37
N GLY A 68 12.72 23.61 28.92
CA GLY A 68 13.42 23.19 27.70
C GLY A 68 12.56 23.19 26.43
N GLN A 69 11.27 23.56 26.51
CA GLN A 69 10.28 23.42 25.44
C GLN A 69 9.72 24.78 25.02
N HIS A 70 9.15 24.85 23.81
CA HIS A 70 8.43 26.03 23.37
C HIS A 70 6.98 25.96 23.87
N PHE A 71 6.59 26.93 24.70
CA PHE A 71 5.24 27.03 25.25
C PHE A 71 4.73 28.47 25.24
N GLU A 72 3.41 28.62 25.17
CA GLU A 72 2.74 29.90 25.31
C GLU A 72 1.99 30.01 26.64
N TRP A 73 1.91 31.23 27.17
CA TRP A 73 0.99 31.54 28.27
C TRP A 73 -0.40 31.91 27.74
N PHE A 74 -1.41 31.66 28.56
CA PHE A 74 -2.76 32.19 28.36
C PHE A 74 -3.50 32.37 29.70
N ASP A 75 -4.56 33.17 29.66
CA ASP A 75 -5.39 33.56 30.81
C ASP A 75 -6.87 33.23 30.50
N GLY A 76 -7.74 33.25 31.51
CA GLY A 76 -9.19 33.15 31.34
C GLY A 76 -9.77 31.76 31.62
N SER A 77 -10.62 31.26 30.72
CA SER A 77 -11.33 29.98 30.89
C SER A 77 -10.57 28.84 30.17
N PRO A 78 -10.01 27.85 30.90
CA PRO A 78 -9.05 26.88 30.33
C PRO A 78 -9.49 26.13 29.08
N ILE A 79 -10.77 25.73 29.01
CA ILE A 79 -11.28 24.95 27.88
C ILE A 79 -11.57 25.84 26.67
N SER A 80 -12.26 26.97 26.87
CA SER A 80 -12.65 27.85 25.75
C SER A 80 -11.44 28.50 25.10
N GLU A 81 -10.46 28.96 25.88
CA GLU A 81 -9.31 29.69 25.35
C GLU A 81 -8.38 28.79 24.53
N ILE A 82 -8.11 27.56 25.02
CA ILE A 82 -7.34 26.57 24.26
C ILE A 82 -8.09 26.20 22.96
N LEU A 83 -9.42 26.02 23.00
CA LEU A 83 -10.18 25.73 21.79
C LEU A 83 -10.18 26.90 20.79
N CYS A 84 -10.19 28.16 21.24
CA CYS A 84 -10.00 29.31 20.36
C CYS A 84 -8.60 29.32 19.73
N LYS A 85 -7.52 29.20 20.53
CA LYS A 85 -6.15 29.13 20.00
C LYS A 85 -5.93 27.98 19.01
N VAL A 86 -6.56 26.82 19.24
CA VAL A 86 -6.49 25.69 18.29
C VAL A 86 -7.23 26.00 16.99
N ARG A 87 -8.35 26.72 17.00
CA ARG A 87 -9.00 27.18 15.76
C ARG A 87 -8.12 28.15 14.99
N GLU A 88 -7.54 29.14 15.68
CA GLU A 88 -6.64 30.14 15.07
C GLU A 88 -5.41 29.48 14.43
N LEU A 89 -4.72 28.58 15.14
CA LEU A 89 -3.48 27.94 14.68
C LEU A 89 -3.67 26.97 13.51
N TYR A 90 -4.83 26.33 13.42
CA TYR A 90 -5.14 25.36 12.35
C TYR A 90 -6.10 25.91 11.28
N GLY A 91 -6.48 27.19 11.36
CA GLY A 91 -7.34 27.86 10.37
C GLY A 91 -8.77 27.32 10.33
N LEU A 92 -9.31 26.85 11.46
CA LEU A 92 -10.65 26.28 11.56
C LEU A 92 -11.73 27.38 11.68
N GLU A 93 -12.93 27.08 11.19
CA GLU A 93 -14.11 27.93 11.36
C GLU A 93 -14.43 28.19 12.84
N GLU A 94 -14.87 29.41 13.20
CA GLU A 94 -15.15 29.79 14.59
C GLU A 94 -16.22 28.89 15.25
N GLU A 95 -17.22 28.45 14.47
CA GLU A 95 -18.28 27.54 14.91
C GLU A 95 -17.83 26.07 15.03
N ALA A 96 -16.58 25.73 14.69
CA ALA A 96 -16.10 24.35 14.73
C ALA A 96 -16.30 23.72 16.11
N MET A 97 -17.21 22.75 16.20
CA MET A 97 -17.55 22.05 17.43
C MET A 97 -16.51 20.98 17.76
N PHE A 98 -15.91 21.08 18.95
CA PHE A 98 -15.08 20.02 19.52
C PHE A 98 -15.90 19.16 20.49
N ARG A 99 -15.92 17.84 20.29
CA ARG A 99 -16.58 16.88 21.18
C ARG A 99 -15.77 16.71 22.47
N ASN A 100 -16.43 16.86 23.60
CA ASN A 100 -15.85 16.49 24.90
C ASN A 100 -15.74 14.96 24.98
N VAL A 101 -14.53 14.46 25.22
CA VAL A 101 -14.18 13.03 25.39
C VAL A 101 -13.59 12.74 26.78
N THR A 102 -13.85 13.63 27.75
CA THR A 102 -13.43 13.48 29.14
C THR A 102 -14.09 12.29 29.83
N ILE A 103 -13.29 11.47 30.50
CA ILE A 103 -13.73 10.32 31.30
C ILE A 103 -13.44 10.62 32.77
N SER A 104 -14.39 10.32 33.66
CA SER A 104 -14.25 10.62 35.10
C SER A 104 -13.15 9.77 35.75
N SER A 105 -12.31 10.43 36.56
CA SER A 105 -11.13 9.83 37.20
C SER A 105 -11.43 9.06 38.50
N ASP A 106 -12.71 8.94 38.87
CA ASP A 106 -13.15 8.30 40.12
C ASP A 106 -12.63 6.87 40.26
N LYS A 107 -11.95 6.61 41.39
CA LYS A 107 -11.40 5.29 41.78
C LYS A 107 -10.35 4.75 40.79
N ARG A 108 -9.62 5.60 40.07
CA ARG A 108 -8.39 5.23 39.36
C ARG A 108 -7.29 4.82 40.36
N PRO A 109 -6.48 3.76 40.09
CA PRO A 109 -5.24 3.53 40.81
C PRO A 109 -4.28 4.73 40.65
N ARG A 110 -3.34 4.90 41.60
CA ARG A 110 -2.30 5.92 41.44
C ARG A 110 -1.32 5.51 40.32
N PRO A 111 -0.87 6.45 39.47
CA PRO A 111 0.18 6.18 38.49
C PRO A 111 1.51 5.87 39.19
N LEU A 112 2.45 5.28 38.44
CA LEU A 112 3.80 5.04 38.94
C LEU A 112 4.52 6.36 39.24
N TYR A 113 5.31 6.38 40.31
CA TYR A 113 6.24 7.48 40.59
C TYR A 113 7.25 7.64 39.44
N LEU A 114 7.62 8.86 39.10
CA LEU A 114 8.52 9.21 37.99
C LEU A 114 9.85 8.47 38.09
N GLY A 115 10.41 8.37 39.30
CA GLY A 115 11.63 7.61 39.58
C GLY A 115 11.47 6.11 39.29
N ALA A 116 10.35 5.49 39.68
CA ALA A 116 10.08 4.09 39.43
C ALA A 116 9.82 3.80 37.93
N ALA A 117 8.99 4.63 37.28
CA ALA A 117 8.71 4.57 35.85
C ALA A 117 9.97 4.70 34.97
N THR A 118 10.93 5.50 35.44
CA THR A 118 12.27 5.66 34.86
C THR A 118 13.14 4.44 35.11
N GLN A 119 13.25 3.97 36.37
CA GLN A 119 14.12 2.85 36.76
C GLN A 119 13.74 1.50 36.13
N ILE A 120 12.46 1.25 35.84
CA ILE A 120 12.02 0.05 35.09
C ILE A 120 12.11 0.24 33.57
N GLY A 121 12.55 1.40 33.08
CA GLY A 121 12.61 1.72 31.66
C GLY A 121 11.25 1.65 30.94
N ALA A 122 10.15 1.95 31.64
CA ALA A 122 8.85 2.14 31.00
C ALA A 122 8.85 3.47 30.24
N ILE A 123 9.39 4.51 30.86
CA ILE A 123 9.85 5.74 30.20
C ILE A 123 11.25 5.44 29.61
N PRO A 124 11.51 5.72 28.32
CA PRO A 124 12.86 5.59 27.76
C PRO A 124 13.84 6.54 28.46
N THR A 125 15.00 6.04 28.87
CA THR A 125 16.06 6.83 29.50
C THR A 125 17.41 6.19 29.20
N GLU A 126 18.43 7.01 28.96
CA GLU A 126 19.76 6.53 28.58
C GLU A 126 20.39 5.68 29.69
N GLY A 127 21.06 4.59 29.31
CA GLY A 127 21.66 3.62 30.23
C GLY A 127 20.69 2.66 30.93
N ILE A 128 19.37 2.86 30.87
CA ILE A 128 18.38 2.00 31.56
C ILE A 128 17.75 0.97 30.60
N PRO A 129 17.76 -0.34 30.92
CA PRO A 129 17.08 -1.34 30.11
C PRO A 129 15.55 -1.21 30.22
N SER A 130 14.85 -1.33 29.10
CA SER A 130 13.39 -1.21 29.07
C SER A 130 12.69 -2.54 29.37
N LEU A 131 11.91 -2.58 30.46
CA LEU A 131 11.07 -3.73 30.85
C LEU A 131 10.17 -4.20 29.70
N LEU A 132 9.65 -3.27 28.88
CA LEU A 132 8.78 -3.59 27.75
C LEU A 132 9.49 -4.45 26.68
N LYS A 133 10.81 -4.29 26.50
CA LYS A 133 11.63 -5.13 25.60
C LYS A 133 11.94 -6.52 26.17
N VAL A 134 11.60 -6.78 27.43
CA VAL A 134 11.78 -8.06 28.12
C VAL A 134 10.45 -8.80 28.27
N LEU A 135 9.35 -8.08 28.52
CA LEU A 135 8.01 -8.64 28.64
C LEU A 135 7.35 -8.96 27.30
N LEU A 136 7.65 -8.19 26.24
CA LEU A 136 7.03 -8.35 24.93
C LEU A 136 7.98 -9.10 23.98
N PRO A 137 7.48 -10.06 23.18
CA PRO A 137 8.30 -10.76 22.19
C PRO A 137 8.80 -9.80 21.10
N SER A 138 9.90 -10.14 20.43
CA SER A 138 10.63 -9.23 19.52
C SER A 138 9.85 -8.77 18.27
N ASN A 139 8.75 -9.44 17.94
CA ASN A 139 7.80 -9.04 16.89
C ASN A 139 6.75 -8.02 17.35
N CYS A 140 6.58 -7.82 18.67
CA CYS A 140 5.57 -6.94 19.26
C CYS A 140 6.03 -5.47 19.26
N VAL A 141 6.00 -4.85 18.08
CA VAL A 141 6.41 -3.45 17.84
C VAL A 141 5.22 -2.49 17.72
N GLY A 142 5.48 -1.18 17.83
CA GLY A 142 4.46 -0.15 17.60
C GLY A 142 3.38 -0.10 18.69
N LEU A 143 2.10 -0.10 18.28
CA LEU A 143 0.97 0.24 19.14
C LEU A 143 0.85 -0.66 20.39
N SER A 144 1.05 -1.97 20.28
CA SER A 144 0.94 -2.89 21.43
C SER A 144 1.92 -2.54 22.55
N ALA A 145 3.15 -2.15 22.20
CA ALA A 145 4.17 -1.72 23.17
C ALA A 145 3.86 -0.33 23.77
N VAL A 146 3.18 0.55 23.01
CA VAL A 146 2.69 1.84 23.51
C VAL A 146 1.49 1.65 24.45
N PHE A 147 0.56 0.76 24.12
CA PHE A 147 -0.61 0.45 24.94
C PHE A 147 -0.23 -0.16 26.30
N ILE A 148 0.69 -1.14 26.32
CA ILE A 148 1.20 -1.70 27.58
C ILE A 148 2.01 -0.66 28.37
N ARG A 149 2.75 0.25 27.71
CA ARG A 149 3.39 1.40 28.39
C ARG A 149 2.35 2.29 29.06
N ASP A 150 1.29 2.65 28.35
CA ASP A 150 0.26 3.54 28.88
C ASP A 150 -0.52 2.88 30.03
N LEU A 151 -0.87 1.59 29.94
CA LEU A 151 -1.48 0.86 31.06
C LEU A 151 -0.61 0.81 32.33
N LEU A 152 0.73 0.84 32.20
CA LEU A 152 1.66 0.88 33.34
C LEU A 152 1.80 2.29 33.93
N LEU A 153 1.81 3.34 33.09
CA LEU A 153 2.03 4.72 33.52
C LEU A 153 0.72 5.42 33.93
N ASN A 154 -0.38 5.09 33.28
CA ASN A 154 -1.71 5.69 33.37
C ASN A 154 -2.80 4.62 33.65
N PRO A 155 -2.67 3.77 34.69
CA PRO A 155 -3.54 2.62 34.91
C PRO A 155 -5.04 3.00 34.93
N PRO A 156 -5.93 2.25 34.26
CA PRO A 156 -7.35 2.59 34.17
C PRO A 156 -8.11 2.25 35.47
N SER A 157 -9.39 2.63 35.57
CA SER A 157 -10.22 2.30 36.72
C SER A 157 -10.40 0.78 36.90
N TYR A 158 -10.69 0.34 38.12
CA TYR A 158 -10.80 -1.09 38.45
C TYR A 158 -11.82 -1.87 37.59
N VAL A 159 -12.90 -1.21 37.13
CA VAL A 159 -13.89 -1.83 36.24
C VAL A 159 -13.27 -2.15 34.88
N ILE A 160 -12.62 -1.17 34.27
CA ILE A 160 -11.94 -1.31 32.96
C ILE A 160 -10.77 -2.29 33.05
N ALA A 161 -10.00 -2.24 34.15
CA ALA A 161 -8.93 -3.19 34.41
C ALA A 161 -9.46 -4.64 34.58
N SER A 162 -10.67 -4.82 35.12
CA SER A 162 -11.35 -6.12 35.18
C SER A 162 -11.81 -6.58 33.80
N ALA A 163 -12.40 -5.69 33.00
CA ALA A 163 -12.81 -6.00 31.62
C ALA A 163 -11.62 -6.44 30.75
N ILE A 164 -10.49 -5.72 30.80
CA ILE A 164 -9.26 -6.12 30.09
C ILE A 164 -8.78 -7.51 30.54
N GLN A 165 -8.81 -7.81 31.84
CA GLN A 165 -8.47 -9.16 32.36
C GLN A 165 -9.47 -10.25 31.93
N GLU A 166 -10.74 -9.92 31.80
CA GLU A 166 -11.80 -10.83 31.39
C GLU A 166 -11.71 -11.16 29.89
N ALA A 167 -11.49 -10.15 29.03
CA ALA A 167 -11.17 -10.35 27.62
C ALA A 167 -9.94 -11.25 27.43
N CYS A 168 -8.86 -11.03 28.20
CA CYS A 168 -7.68 -11.90 28.17
C CYS A 168 -7.95 -13.34 28.62
N LYS A 169 -8.82 -13.56 29.63
CA LYS A 169 -9.25 -14.91 30.03
C LYS A 169 -10.05 -15.59 28.93
N LEU A 170 -11.04 -14.90 28.37
CA LEU A 170 -11.86 -15.41 27.27
C LEU A 170 -11.01 -15.78 26.05
N MET A 171 -10.11 -14.88 25.61
CA MET A 171 -9.16 -15.16 24.51
C MET A 171 -8.26 -16.38 24.76
N SER A 172 -7.94 -16.71 26.02
CA SER A 172 -7.16 -17.91 26.36
C SER A 172 -7.96 -19.22 26.28
N THR A 173 -9.29 -19.14 26.29
CA THR A 173 -10.20 -20.31 26.23
C THR A 173 -10.80 -20.58 24.85
N VAL A 174 -10.65 -19.65 23.88
CA VAL A 174 -11.14 -19.81 22.50
C VAL A 174 -10.46 -20.98 21.80
N THR A 175 -11.23 -21.71 20.98
CA THR A 175 -10.79 -22.83 20.15
C THR A 175 -10.81 -22.52 18.65
N CYS A 176 -11.61 -21.54 18.21
CA CYS A 176 -11.62 -21.06 16.83
C CYS A 176 -10.43 -20.14 16.51
N SER A 177 -10.21 -19.86 15.23
CA SER A 177 -9.28 -18.81 14.78
C SER A 177 -9.71 -17.41 15.23
N ILE A 178 -8.77 -16.46 15.29
CA ILE A 178 -9.00 -15.07 15.72
C ILE A 178 -8.55 -14.10 14.61
N PRO A 179 -9.33 -13.07 14.24
CA PRO A 179 -8.93 -12.09 13.22
C PRO A 179 -7.63 -11.33 13.54
N GLU A 180 -6.79 -11.14 12.53
CA GLU A 180 -5.50 -10.44 12.59
C GLU A 180 -5.68 -8.92 12.42
N PHE A 181 -6.18 -8.27 13.47
CA PHE A 181 -6.53 -6.84 13.45
C PHE A 181 -5.41 -5.93 12.94
N THR A 182 -5.64 -5.31 11.77
CA THR A 182 -4.64 -4.41 11.19
C THR A 182 -4.57 -3.08 11.96
N CYS A 183 -3.40 -2.80 12.56
CA CYS A 183 -3.16 -1.57 13.32
C CYS A 183 -3.07 -0.34 12.40
N VAL A 184 -4.10 0.52 12.41
CA VAL A 184 -4.13 1.77 11.62
C VAL A 184 -4.38 2.98 12.52
N SER A 185 -3.68 4.10 12.27
CA SER A 185 -3.91 5.36 12.98
C SER A 185 -5.16 6.07 12.48
N GLY A 186 -6.15 6.25 13.36
CA GLY A 186 -7.39 6.96 13.03
C GLY A 186 -7.18 8.40 12.57
N THR A 187 -6.23 9.15 13.15
CA THR A 187 -5.96 10.55 12.78
C THR A 187 -5.42 10.67 11.35
N LYS A 188 -4.62 9.69 10.91
CA LYS A 188 -4.17 9.58 9.51
C LYS A 188 -5.36 9.32 8.57
N LEU A 189 -6.26 8.40 8.94
CA LEU A 189 -7.41 8.04 8.11
C LEU A 189 -8.39 9.20 7.96
N VAL A 190 -8.75 9.88 9.05
CA VAL A 190 -9.67 11.04 8.98
C VAL A 190 -9.06 12.15 8.11
N LYS A 191 -7.77 12.46 8.27
CA LYS A 191 -7.12 13.47 7.43
C LYS A 191 -7.13 13.12 5.93
N LEU A 192 -6.84 11.85 5.57
CA LEU A 192 -6.88 11.39 4.17
C LEU A 192 -8.30 11.31 3.58
N LEU A 193 -9.32 11.13 4.43
CA LEU A 193 -10.73 11.18 4.04
C LEU A 193 -11.19 12.63 3.81
N GLU A 194 -10.85 13.55 4.71
CA GLU A 194 -11.19 14.98 4.59
C GLU A 194 -10.47 15.63 3.39
N SER A 195 -9.20 15.27 3.13
CA SER A 195 -8.46 15.74 1.95
C SER A 195 -8.83 15.04 0.64
N LYS A 196 -9.56 13.90 0.71
CA LYS A 196 -9.91 13.01 -0.41
C LYS A 196 -8.71 12.34 -1.10
N GLU A 197 -7.56 12.29 -0.43
CA GLU A 197 -6.31 11.68 -0.93
C GLU A 197 -6.22 10.16 -0.65
N MET A 198 -7.25 9.56 -0.05
CA MET A 198 -7.19 8.16 0.38
C MET A 198 -7.20 7.17 -0.80
N ASN A 199 -6.15 6.35 -0.88
CA ASN A 199 -5.98 5.35 -1.94
C ASN A 199 -6.60 3.99 -1.59
N HIS A 200 -6.68 3.11 -2.60
CA HIS A 200 -7.26 1.76 -2.48
C HIS A 200 -6.69 0.91 -1.33
N ILE A 201 -5.40 1.02 -0.98
CA ILE A 201 -4.77 0.22 0.10
C ILE A 201 -5.36 0.62 1.45
N GLU A 202 -5.55 1.91 1.69
CA GLU A 202 -6.12 2.42 2.93
C GLU A 202 -7.64 2.13 3.00
N PHE A 203 -8.37 2.17 1.88
CA PHE A 203 -9.74 1.65 1.79
C PHE A 203 -9.83 0.16 2.11
N CYS A 204 -8.95 -0.68 1.54
CA CYS A 204 -8.85 -2.10 1.88
C CYS A 204 -8.58 -2.30 3.37
N ARG A 205 -7.66 -1.53 3.98
CA ARG A 205 -7.37 -1.60 5.42
C ARG A 205 -8.59 -1.26 6.29
N ILE A 206 -9.33 -0.19 5.96
CA ILE A 206 -10.57 0.14 6.67
C ILE A 206 -11.57 -1.01 6.57
N LYS A 207 -11.83 -1.51 5.35
CA LYS A 207 -12.75 -2.63 5.15
C LYS A 207 -12.28 -3.90 5.88
N ASN A 208 -10.98 -4.17 5.93
CA ASN A 208 -10.42 -5.30 6.67
C ASN A 208 -10.76 -5.21 8.16
N VAL A 209 -10.40 -4.11 8.84
CA VAL A 209 -10.70 -3.91 10.29
C VAL A 209 -12.21 -4.01 10.57
N VAL A 210 -13.02 -3.46 9.67
CA VAL A 210 -14.48 -3.51 9.75
C VAL A 210 -15.01 -4.93 9.60
N ASP A 211 -14.56 -5.69 8.60
CA ASP A 211 -14.93 -7.10 8.41
C ASP A 211 -14.45 -7.98 9.56
N GLU A 212 -13.29 -7.66 10.15
CA GLU A 212 -12.72 -8.32 11.32
C GLU A 212 -13.58 -8.11 12.59
N ILE A 213 -14.18 -6.92 12.78
CA ILE A 213 -15.21 -6.67 13.81
C ILE A 213 -16.49 -7.47 13.54
N LEU A 214 -16.94 -7.52 12.28
CA LEU A 214 -18.12 -8.31 11.90
C LEU A 214 -17.91 -9.82 12.11
N LEU A 215 -16.68 -10.32 11.95
CA LEU A 215 -16.31 -11.70 12.26
C LEU A 215 -16.37 -11.97 13.77
N LEU A 216 -15.87 -11.06 14.62
CA LEU A 216 -16.03 -11.17 16.08
C LEU A 216 -17.51 -11.22 16.49
N TYR A 217 -18.36 -10.39 15.87
CA TYR A 217 -19.79 -10.34 16.20
C TYR A 217 -20.55 -11.61 15.79
N ARG A 218 -20.23 -12.18 14.63
CA ARG A 218 -20.93 -13.34 14.06
C ARG A 218 -20.51 -14.68 14.67
N ASN A 219 -19.34 -14.76 15.31
CA ASN A 219 -18.83 -15.98 15.94
C ASN A 219 -19.18 -16.03 17.44
N ALA A 220 -19.86 -17.10 17.87
CA ALA A 220 -20.33 -17.26 19.24
C ALA A 220 -19.22 -17.36 20.32
N GLU A 221 -18.02 -17.81 19.98
CA GLU A 221 -16.86 -17.80 20.90
C GLU A 221 -16.24 -16.39 21.03
N LEU A 222 -16.35 -15.57 19.98
CA LEU A 222 -15.69 -14.26 19.88
C LEU A 222 -16.60 -13.09 20.31
N TYR A 223 -17.92 -13.24 20.18
CA TYR A 223 -18.90 -12.23 20.58
C TYR A 223 -18.79 -11.79 22.06
N PRO A 224 -18.55 -12.69 23.05
CA PRO A 224 -18.31 -12.27 24.44
C PRO A 224 -17.06 -11.40 24.59
N ILE A 225 -16.00 -11.65 23.81
CA ILE A 225 -14.77 -10.85 23.82
C ILE A 225 -15.05 -9.45 23.25
N LEU A 226 -15.81 -9.36 22.14
CA LEU A 226 -16.22 -8.08 21.57
C LEU A 226 -16.98 -7.22 22.60
N GLN A 227 -17.97 -7.80 23.29
CA GLN A 227 -18.76 -7.09 24.32
C GLN A 227 -17.86 -6.53 25.44
N VAL A 228 -16.96 -7.34 25.98
CA VAL A 228 -16.07 -6.94 27.08
C VAL A 228 -15.03 -5.90 26.64
N LEU A 229 -14.65 -5.84 25.36
CA LEU A 229 -13.72 -4.84 24.82
C LEU A 229 -14.35 -3.46 24.57
N LEU A 230 -15.69 -3.33 24.52
CA LEU A 230 -16.35 -2.03 24.26
C LEU A 230 -16.03 -0.97 25.33
N ASP A 231 -16.06 -1.33 26.61
CA ASP A 231 -15.78 -0.39 27.71
C ASP A 231 -14.31 0.10 27.71
N PRO A 232 -13.29 -0.76 27.58
CA PRO A 232 -11.91 -0.35 27.32
C PRO A 232 -11.75 0.51 26.06
N THR A 233 -12.44 0.18 24.97
CA THR A 233 -12.39 0.97 23.71
C THR A 233 -13.03 2.35 23.87
N TRP A 234 -14.15 2.46 24.59
CA TRP A 234 -14.74 3.76 24.96
C TRP A 234 -13.73 4.59 25.76
N VAL A 235 -13.04 4.00 26.73
CA VAL A 235 -12.03 4.72 27.54
C VAL A 235 -10.79 5.12 26.73
N ALA A 236 -10.37 4.33 25.74
CA ALA A 236 -9.23 4.65 24.88
C ALA A 236 -9.55 5.71 23.79
N THR A 237 -10.81 5.80 23.34
CA THR A 237 -11.23 6.66 22.21
C THR A 237 -12.09 7.85 22.62
N GLY A 238 -12.66 7.83 23.82
CA GLY A 238 -13.71 8.75 24.26
C GLY A 238 -15.08 8.56 23.60
N LEU A 239 -15.21 7.61 22.66
CA LEU A 239 -16.44 7.35 21.92
C LEU A 239 -17.26 6.25 22.63
N LYS A 240 -18.40 6.63 23.21
CA LYS A 240 -19.37 5.64 23.68
C LYS A 240 -20.27 5.22 22.54
N ILE A 241 -20.13 3.97 22.10
CA ILE A 241 -20.93 3.34 21.05
C ILE A 241 -21.35 1.97 21.59
N ASP A 242 -22.63 1.63 21.45
CA ASP A 242 -23.17 0.30 21.74
C ASP A 242 -22.83 -0.71 20.64
N CYS A 243 -22.92 -2.01 20.94
CA CYS A 243 -22.51 -3.06 19.99
C CYS A 243 -23.36 -3.07 18.71
N GLU A 244 -24.66 -2.81 18.81
CA GLU A 244 -25.59 -2.91 17.68
C GLU A 244 -25.35 -1.77 16.67
N ASN A 245 -25.22 -0.53 17.14
CA ASN A 245 -24.85 0.60 16.28
C ASN A 245 -23.41 0.47 15.72
N LEU A 246 -22.45 -0.04 16.50
CA LEU A 246 -21.09 -0.30 15.99
C LEU A 246 -21.11 -1.30 14.83
N VAL A 247 -21.87 -2.39 14.96
CA VAL A 247 -22.02 -3.42 13.93
C VAL A 247 -22.77 -2.88 12.71
N HIS A 248 -23.86 -2.11 12.90
CA HIS A 248 -24.59 -1.47 11.80
C HIS A 248 -23.69 -0.55 10.95
N GLU A 249 -22.92 0.33 11.60
CA GLU A 249 -21.99 1.21 10.88
C GLU A 249 -20.85 0.42 10.24
N CYS A 250 -20.40 -0.68 10.85
CA CYS A 250 -19.46 -1.61 10.21
C CYS A 250 -20.05 -2.25 8.93
N GLU A 251 -21.28 -2.76 8.95
CA GLU A 251 -21.91 -3.32 7.74
C GLU A 251 -22.12 -2.24 6.66
N SER A 252 -22.55 -1.03 7.04
CA SER A 252 -22.67 0.14 6.16
C SER A 252 -21.34 0.51 5.48
N ILE A 253 -20.25 0.61 6.24
CA ILE A 253 -18.91 0.94 5.74
C ILE A 253 -18.37 -0.19 4.85
N SER A 254 -18.49 -1.45 5.31
CA SER A 254 -18.05 -2.64 4.57
C SER A 254 -18.73 -2.73 3.20
N HIS A 255 -20.04 -2.51 3.16
CA HIS A 255 -20.83 -2.51 1.91
C HIS A 255 -20.43 -1.33 1.00
N ARG A 256 -20.37 -0.10 1.52
CA ARG A 256 -19.98 1.10 0.74
C ARG A 256 -18.61 0.96 0.10
N ILE A 257 -17.62 0.44 0.84
CA ILE A 257 -16.27 0.22 0.30
C ILE A 257 -16.30 -0.94 -0.71
N GLY A 258 -16.85 -2.10 -0.34
CA GLY A 258 -16.92 -3.29 -1.21
C GLY A 258 -17.79 -3.12 -2.47
N ALA A 259 -18.65 -2.11 -2.51
CA ALA A 259 -19.37 -1.70 -3.72
C ALA A 259 -18.47 -0.99 -4.74
N VAL A 260 -17.36 -0.37 -4.30
CA VAL A 260 -16.47 0.46 -5.14
C VAL A 260 -15.13 -0.21 -5.42
N ILE A 261 -14.49 -0.85 -4.44
CA ILE A 261 -13.21 -1.53 -4.64
C ILE A 261 -13.40 -2.97 -5.12
N SER A 262 -12.47 -3.45 -5.95
CA SER A 262 -12.33 -4.85 -6.31
C SER A 262 -11.42 -5.55 -5.28
N LEU A 263 -11.75 -6.79 -4.92
CA LEU A 263 -11.12 -7.56 -3.82
C LEU A 263 -10.68 -8.96 -4.26
N GLU A 264 -11.47 -9.59 -5.14
CA GLU A 264 -11.07 -10.74 -5.94
C GLU A 264 -11.09 -10.29 -7.41
N GLY A 265 -10.09 -10.68 -8.21
CA GLY A 265 -9.85 -10.10 -9.53
C GLY A 265 -11.04 -10.21 -10.49
N GLU A 266 -11.68 -9.07 -10.77
CA GLU A 266 -12.85 -8.98 -11.64
C GLU A 266 -12.52 -9.44 -13.08
N LYS A 267 -13.35 -10.35 -13.62
CA LYS A 267 -13.07 -11.09 -14.86
C LYS A 267 -13.09 -10.20 -16.12
N ASP A 268 -13.71 -9.03 -16.00
CA ASP A 268 -13.85 -7.94 -16.97
C ASP A 268 -12.72 -6.88 -16.88
N GLN A 269 -11.82 -7.02 -15.90
CA GLN A 269 -10.67 -6.13 -15.68
C GLN A 269 -9.33 -6.76 -16.07
N LYS A 270 -9.30 -7.52 -17.17
CA LYS A 270 -8.06 -8.10 -17.68
C LYS A 270 -7.13 -7.02 -18.23
N ILE A 271 -5.83 -7.23 -18.01
CA ILE A 271 -4.76 -6.47 -18.63
C ILE A 271 -4.82 -6.66 -20.16
N SER A 272 -4.63 -5.58 -20.90
CA SER A 272 -4.62 -5.58 -22.37
C SER A 272 -3.51 -6.48 -22.92
N SER A 273 -3.74 -7.12 -24.07
CA SER A 273 -2.73 -8.00 -24.69
C SER A 273 -2.90 -8.06 -26.19
N PHE A 274 -1.83 -7.78 -26.94
CA PHE A 274 -1.80 -7.79 -28.40
C PHE A 274 -0.56 -8.54 -28.88
N THR A 275 -0.62 -9.20 -30.05
CA THR A 275 0.46 -10.11 -30.50
C THR A 275 1.73 -9.41 -31.00
N VAL A 276 1.68 -8.09 -31.20
CA VAL A 276 2.78 -7.29 -31.76
C VAL A 276 3.57 -6.53 -30.67
N ILE A 277 2.97 -6.35 -29.49
CA ILE A 277 3.54 -5.61 -28.35
C ILE A 277 3.74 -6.61 -27.19
N PRO A 278 4.88 -6.62 -26.47
CA PRO A 278 5.07 -7.50 -25.33
C PRO A 278 3.98 -7.36 -24.26
N SER A 279 3.60 -8.47 -23.63
CA SER A 279 2.70 -8.52 -22.45
C SER A 279 3.13 -7.52 -21.37
N ASP A 280 4.43 -7.52 -21.12
CA ASP A 280 5.13 -6.87 -20.03
C ASP A 280 4.89 -5.34 -20.05
N PHE A 281 4.75 -4.75 -21.24
CA PHE A 281 4.39 -3.33 -21.42
C PHE A 281 3.00 -3.01 -20.86
N PHE A 282 2.01 -3.86 -21.12
CA PHE A 282 0.66 -3.67 -20.57
C PHE A 282 0.60 -4.07 -19.09
N GLU A 283 1.42 -5.02 -18.64
CA GLU A 283 1.55 -5.33 -17.21
C GLU A 283 2.11 -4.14 -16.41
N ASP A 284 3.20 -3.51 -16.87
CA ASP A 284 3.74 -2.28 -16.25
C ASP A 284 2.72 -1.13 -16.22
N MET A 285 2.00 -0.92 -17.32
CA MET A 285 1.07 0.22 -17.47
C MET A 285 -0.28 0.00 -16.77
N GLU A 286 -0.80 -1.23 -16.70
CA GLU A 286 -2.16 -1.51 -16.23
C GLU A 286 -2.22 -2.18 -14.85
N SER A 287 -1.27 -3.04 -14.45
CA SER A 287 -1.31 -3.73 -13.14
C SER A 287 -1.26 -2.76 -11.95
N SER A 288 -0.77 -1.54 -12.18
CA SER A 288 -0.69 -0.46 -11.22
C SER A 288 -2.04 0.19 -10.88
N TRP A 289 -3.14 -0.16 -11.57
CA TRP A 289 -4.49 0.36 -11.25
C TRP A 289 -5.66 -0.55 -11.65
N LYS A 290 -5.56 -1.33 -12.74
CA LYS A 290 -6.61 -2.26 -13.20
C LYS A 290 -6.82 -3.35 -12.15
N GLY A 291 -8.08 -3.68 -11.86
CA GLY A 291 -8.46 -4.61 -10.79
C GLY A 291 -8.55 -4.02 -9.37
N ARG A 292 -8.29 -2.71 -9.17
CA ARG A 292 -8.38 -2.06 -7.84
C ARG A 292 -9.74 -1.41 -7.54
N VAL A 293 -10.35 -0.78 -8.55
CA VAL A 293 -11.69 -0.16 -8.49
C VAL A 293 -12.58 -0.90 -9.46
N LYS A 294 -13.85 -1.14 -9.11
CA LYS A 294 -14.78 -1.89 -9.97
C LYS A 294 -15.09 -1.13 -11.25
N ARG A 295 -15.01 -1.81 -12.40
CA ARG A 295 -15.09 -1.20 -13.74
C ARG A 295 -16.32 -0.30 -13.91
N ILE A 296 -17.46 -0.71 -13.34
CA ILE A 296 -18.74 0.02 -13.34
C ILE A 296 -18.68 1.48 -12.84
N HIS A 297 -17.72 1.85 -11.98
CA HIS A 297 -17.58 3.22 -11.46
C HIS A 297 -16.66 4.12 -12.29
N ALA A 298 -15.94 3.53 -13.25
CA ALA A 298 -14.90 4.22 -14.02
C ALA A 298 -14.89 3.82 -15.51
N GLU A 299 -15.96 3.20 -16.02
CA GLU A 299 -16.06 2.62 -17.37
C GLU A 299 -15.55 3.55 -18.48
N ASN A 300 -15.85 4.85 -18.40
CA ASN A 300 -15.37 5.84 -19.37
C ASN A 300 -13.83 5.84 -19.52
N TYR A 301 -13.11 5.76 -18.40
CA TYR A 301 -11.64 5.73 -18.35
C TYR A 301 -11.09 4.35 -18.73
N PHE A 302 -11.72 3.26 -18.27
CA PHE A 302 -11.33 1.90 -18.67
C PHE A 302 -11.46 1.73 -20.19
N ALA A 303 -12.59 2.13 -20.77
CA ALA A 303 -12.81 2.10 -22.21
C ALA A 303 -11.92 3.10 -22.97
N GLU A 304 -11.43 4.17 -22.35
CA GLU A 304 -10.45 5.07 -22.95
C GLU A 304 -9.06 4.44 -23.03
N VAL A 305 -8.61 3.75 -21.97
CA VAL A 305 -7.38 2.95 -22.00
C VAL A 305 -7.52 1.79 -22.99
N ASP A 306 -8.62 1.02 -22.95
CA ASP A 306 -8.83 -0.11 -23.86
C ASP A 306 -8.77 0.38 -25.34
N ARG A 307 -9.38 1.52 -25.68
CA ARG A 307 -9.25 2.17 -27.01
C ARG A 307 -7.85 2.68 -27.32
N ALA A 308 -7.12 3.22 -26.34
CA ALA A 308 -5.75 3.70 -26.54
C ALA A 308 -4.78 2.53 -26.80
N ALA A 309 -4.98 1.39 -26.14
CA ALA A 309 -4.23 0.16 -26.36
C ALA A 309 -4.51 -0.43 -27.76
N GLU A 310 -5.77 -0.44 -28.22
CA GLU A 310 -6.12 -0.79 -29.60
C GLU A 310 -5.45 0.14 -30.62
N ALA A 311 -5.51 1.47 -30.40
CA ALA A 311 -4.90 2.46 -31.29
C ALA A 311 -3.36 2.33 -31.36
N LEU A 312 -2.70 2.09 -30.22
CA LEU A 312 -1.27 1.82 -30.14
C LEU A 312 -0.92 0.52 -30.87
N SER A 313 -1.67 -0.56 -30.66
CA SER A 313 -1.45 -1.82 -31.38
C SER A 313 -1.62 -1.64 -32.89
N LEU A 314 -2.56 -0.82 -33.35
CA LEU A 314 -2.77 -0.52 -34.76
C LEU A 314 -1.58 0.29 -35.33
N ALA A 315 -1.15 1.36 -34.66
CA ALA A 315 -0.01 2.17 -35.10
C ALA A 315 1.30 1.36 -35.16
N VAL A 316 1.60 0.55 -34.13
CA VAL A 316 2.79 -0.33 -34.13
C VAL A 316 2.70 -1.40 -35.24
N THR A 317 1.50 -1.87 -35.58
CA THR A 317 1.28 -2.84 -36.67
C THR A 317 1.41 -2.21 -38.06
N GLU A 318 0.96 -0.96 -38.26
CA GLU A 318 1.08 -0.25 -39.53
C GLU A 318 2.51 0.26 -39.76
N ASP A 319 3.11 0.92 -38.77
CA ASP A 319 4.36 1.68 -38.95
C ASP A 319 5.63 0.86 -38.64
N PHE A 320 5.62 0.07 -37.57
CA PHE A 320 6.83 -0.59 -37.05
C PHE A 320 6.96 -2.06 -37.45
N LEU A 321 5.86 -2.82 -37.54
CA LEU A 321 5.92 -4.23 -37.94
C LEU A 321 6.60 -4.45 -39.32
N PRO A 322 6.39 -3.62 -40.36
CA PRO A 322 7.12 -3.77 -41.62
C PRO A 322 8.65 -3.61 -41.45
N ILE A 323 9.08 -2.71 -40.56
CA ILE A 323 10.50 -2.49 -40.23
C ILE A 323 11.05 -3.72 -39.49
N VAL A 324 10.36 -4.20 -38.46
CA VAL A 324 10.77 -5.38 -37.66
C VAL A 324 10.82 -6.66 -38.51
N LEU A 325 9.90 -6.83 -39.46
CA LEU A 325 9.94 -7.95 -40.41
C LEU A 325 11.14 -7.83 -41.37
N ARG A 326 11.44 -6.63 -41.87
CA ARG A 326 12.65 -6.38 -42.69
C ARG A 326 13.94 -6.64 -41.91
N VAL A 327 14.03 -6.23 -40.65
CA VAL A 327 15.15 -6.57 -39.74
C VAL A 327 15.31 -8.08 -39.64
N LYS A 328 14.24 -8.81 -39.30
CA LYS A 328 14.28 -10.28 -39.13
C LYS A 328 14.67 -11.03 -40.41
N ALA A 329 14.26 -10.54 -41.58
CA ALA A 329 14.67 -11.09 -42.86
C ALA A 329 16.17 -10.89 -43.14
N VAL A 330 16.74 -9.73 -42.77
CA VAL A 330 18.16 -9.40 -42.95
C VAL A 330 19.07 -10.14 -41.94
N VAL A 331 18.57 -10.44 -40.74
CA VAL A 331 19.31 -11.15 -39.67
C VAL A 331 19.35 -12.68 -39.86
N SER A 332 18.76 -13.21 -40.94
CA SER A 332 18.86 -14.63 -41.30
C SER A 332 20.28 -15.04 -41.74
N PRO A 333 20.69 -16.32 -41.59
CA PRO A 333 22.08 -16.69 -41.24
C PRO A 333 23.08 -16.75 -42.41
N ILE A 334 23.15 -15.72 -43.24
CA ILE A 334 24.21 -15.54 -44.26
C ILE A 334 25.13 -14.40 -43.81
N GLY A 335 26.00 -14.72 -42.85
CA GLY A 335 27.06 -13.81 -42.41
C GLY A 335 28.02 -13.51 -43.57
N GLY A 336 27.99 -12.27 -44.06
CA GLY A 336 28.96 -11.78 -45.05
C GLY A 336 30.38 -11.70 -44.46
N PRO A 337 31.43 -11.55 -45.30
CA PRO A 337 32.83 -11.55 -44.86
C PRO A 337 33.26 -10.31 -44.05
N LYS A 338 32.32 -9.54 -43.47
CA LYS A 338 32.55 -8.36 -42.63
C LYS A 338 31.46 -8.21 -41.55
N GLY A 339 31.49 -9.09 -40.54
CA GLY A 339 30.80 -8.87 -39.27
C GLY A 339 29.29 -9.09 -39.26
N GLU A 340 28.71 -8.95 -38.07
CA GLU A 340 27.30 -9.14 -37.77
C GLU A 340 26.49 -7.88 -38.14
N ILE A 341 25.27 -8.05 -38.67
CA ILE A 341 24.39 -6.92 -39.01
C ILE A 341 23.70 -6.44 -37.72
N SER A 342 24.44 -5.66 -36.94
CA SER A 342 23.90 -4.97 -35.75
C SER A 342 22.74 -4.07 -36.14
N THR A 343 21.56 -4.34 -35.57
CA THR A 343 20.43 -3.41 -35.62
C THR A 343 20.53 -2.46 -34.43
N VAL A 344 20.55 -1.14 -34.70
CA VAL A 344 20.78 -0.11 -33.70
C VAL A 344 19.50 0.69 -33.45
N LEU A 345 18.97 0.60 -32.23
CA LEU A 345 17.86 1.43 -31.76
C LEU A 345 18.41 2.43 -30.74
N VAL A 346 18.19 3.72 -31.00
CA VAL A 346 18.71 4.82 -30.19
C VAL A 346 17.56 5.71 -29.78
N ASP A 347 17.32 5.82 -28.48
CA ASP A 347 16.36 6.78 -27.94
C ASP A 347 17.06 8.05 -27.44
N GLU A 348 16.71 9.18 -28.04
CA GLU A 348 17.03 10.55 -27.64
C GLU A 348 18.44 10.74 -27.04
N ILE A 349 19.48 10.61 -27.87
CA ILE A 349 20.87 10.79 -27.44
C ILE A 349 21.18 12.21 -26.96
N CYS A 350 22.22 12.30 -26.12
CA CYS A 350 22.82 13.56 -25.65
C CYS A 350 21.95 14.47 -24.76
N ARG A 351 20.83 13.99 -24.17
CA ARG A 351 20.00 14.74 -23.18
C ARG A 351 20.82 15.46 -22.08
N GLY A 352 21.94 14.88 -21.64
CA GLY A 352 22.72 15.33 -20.48
C GLY A 352 23.83 16.35 -20.75
N THR A 353 23.82 17.08 -21.87
CA THR A 353 24.87 18.07 -22.20
C THR A 353 24.29 19.34 -22.83
N GLU A 354 25.14 20.33 -23.10
CA GLU A 354 24.77 21.56 -23.80
C GLU A 354 24.17 21.23 -25.18
N THR A 355 22.96 21.70 -25.46
CA THR A 355 22.15 21.33 -26.63
C THR A 355 22.88 21.49 -27.97
N SER A 356 23.71 22.53 -28.10
CA SER A 356 24.57 22.78 -29.27
C SER A 356 25.56 21.64 -29.51
N LYS A 357 26.34 21.27 -28.48
CA LYS A 357 27.34 20.20 -28.51
C LYS A 357 26.68 18.83 -28.62
N GLY A 358 25.55 18.62 -27.94
CA GLY A 358 24.74 17.42 -28.06
C GLY A 358 24.24 17.21 -29.49
N THR A 359 23.78 18.28 -30.16
CA THR A 359 23.38 18.26 -31.57
C THR A 359 24.53 17.85 -32.49
N CYS A 360 25.72 18.44 -32.34
CA CYS A 360 26.88 18.09 -33.15
C CYS A 360 27.41 16.66 -32.90
N ILE A 361 27.36 16.18 -31.65
CA ILE A 361 27.75 14.80 -31.31
C ILE A 361 26.73 13.81 -31.89
N ALA A 362 25.43 14.07 -31.74
CA ALA A 362 24.38 13.24 -32.30
C ALA A 362 24.46 13.16 -33.83
N ALA A 363 24.68 14.30 -34.50
CA ALA A 363 24.95 14.37 -35.93
C ALA A 363 26.11 13.47 -36.37
N SER A 364 27.28 13.59 -35.73
CA SER A 364 28.46 12.78 -36.05
C SER A 364 28.22 11.27 -35.82
N ILE A 365 27.41 10.90 -34.81
CA ILE A 365 26.99 9.51 -34.58
C ILE A 365 26.07 9.01 -35.71
N ILE A 366 25.10 9.83 -36.15
CA ILE A 366 24.19 9.49 -37.25
C ILE A 366 24.96 9.28 -38.57
N GLU A 367 25.90 10.19 -38.89
CA GLU A 367 26.79 10.05 -40.05
C GLU A 367 27.62 8.76 -39.97
N THR A 368 28.26 8.50 -38.82
CA THR A 368 29.07 7.28 -38.62
C THR A 368 28.25 6.00 -38.79
N LEU A 369 27.00 5.98 -38.33
CA LEU A 369 26.11 4.81 -38.47
C LEU A 369 25.66 4.59 -39.92
N ASP A 370 25.40 5.65 -40.68
CA ASP A 370 25.08 5.57 -42.12
C ASP A 370 26.31 5.18 -42.96
N GLU A 371 27.51 5.69 -42.64
CA GLU A 371 28.76 5.28 -43.29
C GLU A 371 29.11 3.80 -43.04
N ILE A 372 28.82 3.28 -41.86
CA ILE A 372 28.93 1.84 -41.53
C ILE A 372 27.89 1.00 -42.27
N GLY A 373 26.79 1.61 -42.75
CA GLY A 373 25.65 0.91 -43.34
C GLY A 373 24.79 0.19 -42.29
N CYS A 374 24.76 0.71 -41.06
CA CYS A 374 24.00 0.14 -39.96
C CYS A 374 22.49 0.32 -40.16
N LEU A 375 21.71 -0.73 -39.91
CA LEU A 375 20.25 -0.66 -39.92
C LEU A 375 19.76 -0.17 -38.56
N GLY A 376 18.97 0.91 -38.50
CA GLY A 376 18.54 1.45 -37.21
C GLY A 376 17.40 2.44 -37.23
N ILE A 377 16.97 2.81 -36.03
CA ILE A 377 16.00 3.88 -35.75
C ILE A 377 16.61 4.78 -34.67
N ILE A 378 16.56 6.10 -34.86
CA ILE A 378 17.13 7.09 -33.96
C ILE A 378 16.04 8.12 -33.66
N SER A 379 15.57 8.20 -32.41
CA SER A 379 14.67 9.26 -31.94
C SER A 379 15.49 10.47 -31.45
N THR A 380 14.93 11.68 -31.54
CA THR A 380 15.61 12.90 -31.08
C THR A 380 14.65 14.08 -30.89
N HIS A 381 14.88 14.88 -29.84
CA HIS A 381 14.30 16.22 -29.65
C HIS A 381 15.19 17.34 -30.21
N LEU A 382 16.39 17.01 -30.70
CA LEU A 382 17.39 17.99 -31.13
C LEU A 382 17.09 18.48 -32.56
N HIS A 383 16.08 19.35 -32.71
CA HIS A 383 15.66 19.87 -34.01
C HIS A 383 16.81 20.50 -34.83
N GLY A 384 17.85 21.02 -34.18
CA GLY A 384 19.04 21.57 -34.85
C GLY A 384 19.85 20.54 -35.66
N ILE A 385 19.63 19.23 -35.49
CA ILE A 385 20.21 18.19 -36.37
C ILE A 385 19.75 18.41 -37.81
N PHE A 386 18.51 18.88 -38.02
CA PHE A 386 17.94 19.17 -39.34
C PHE A 386 18.41 20.48 -39.97
N ASP A 387 19.25 21.25 -39.27
CA ASP A 387 19.90 22.48 -39.76
C ASP A 387 21.38 22.26 -40.09
N LEU A 388 21.93 21.07 -39.80
CA LEU A 388 23.31 20.69 -40.13
C LEU A 388 23.40 20.04 -41.52
N ALA A 389 24.48 20.34 -42.23
CA ALA A 389 24.76 19.79 -43.56
C ALA A 389 25.40 18.38 -43.46
N LEU A 390 24.60 17.39 -43.02
CA LEU A 390 25.07 16.02 -42.79
C LEU A 390 25.40 15.28 -44.10
N ALA A 391 26.44 14.46 -44.08
CA ALA A 391 26.92 13.66 -45.22
C ALA A 391 26.11 12.36 -45.47
N THR A 392 24.95 12.21 -44.82
CA THR A 392 24.10 11.00 -44.82
C THR A 392 23.45 10.71 -46.18
N LYS A 393 23.41 9.42 -46.56
CA LYS A 393 22.98 8.94 -47.88
C LYS A 393 21.76 8.02 -47.85
N ASN A 394 21.53 7.26 -46.78
CA ASN A 394 20.45 6.27 -46.69
C ASN A 394 19.40 6.58 -45.60
N THR A 395 19.53 7.73 -44.94
CA THR A 395 18.60 8.20 -43.90
C THR A 395 17.28 8.72 -44.47
N VAL A 396 16.16 8.39 -43.82
CA VAL A 396 14.84 8.97 -44.10
C VAL A 396 14.34 9.66 -42.83
N CYS A 397 13.95 10.93 -42.95
CA CYS A 397 13.32 11.65 -41.83
C CYS A 397 11.85 11.21 -41.70
N LYS A 398 11.49 10.77 -40.49
CA LYS A 398 10.13 10.45 -40.06
C LYS A 398 9.77 11.34 -38.88
N ALA A 399 8.49 11.65 -38.74
CA ALA A 399 7.96 12.45 -37.64
C ALA A 399 6.68 11.82 -37.07
N MET A 400 6.36 12.13 -35.81
CA MET A 400 5.05 11.85 -35.26
C MET A 400 4.02 12.79 -35.90
N GLY A 401 2.94 12.24 -36.43
CA GLY A 401 1.86 13.03 -37.05
C GLY A 401 1.09 13.86 -36.03
N THR A 402 0.58 15.01 -36.48
CA THR A 402 -0.22 15.94 -35.67
C THR A 402 -1.45 16.43 -36.43
N GLU A 403 -2.55 16.62 -35.70
CA GLU A 403 -3.81 17.17 -36.21
C GLU A 403 -4.23 18.38 -35.36
N ILE A 404 -4.67 19.46 -36.01
CA ILE A 404 -5.15 20.68 -35.35
C ILE A 404 -6.65 20.53 -35.10
N VAL A 405 -7.02 20.25 -33.84
CA VAL A 405 -8.41 20.12 -33.40
C VAL A 405 -8.85 21.42 -32.75
N GLY A 406 -9.30 22.37 -33.58
CA GLY A 406 -9.69 23.70 -33.15
C GLY A 406 -8.49 24.60 -32.85
N ILE A 407 -8.18 24.79 -31.56
CA ILE A 407 -7.01 25.58 -31.10
C ILE A 407 -5.91 24.64 -30.55
N GLN A 408 -6.19 23.35 -30.34
CA GLN A 408 -5.24 22.38 -29.81
C GLN A 408 -4.66 21.50 -30.93
N THR A 409 -3.34 21.53 -31.10
CA THR A 409 -2.62 20.51 -31.86
C THR A 409 -2.52 19.23 -31.03
N LYS A 410 -2.92 18.09 -31.59
CA LYS A 410 -2.87 16.77 -30.93
C LYS A 410 -2.02 15.80 -31.76
N PRO A 411 -1.23 14.91 -31.13
CA PRO A 411 -0.55 13.83 -31.84
C PRO A 411 -1.58 12.83 -32.39
N THR A 412 -1.35 12.33 -33.61
CA THR A 412 -2.16 11.26 -34.22
C THR A 412 -1.66 9.86 -33.89
N TRP A 413 -0.50 9.77 -33.23
CA TRP A 413 0.21 8.53 -32.89
C TRP A 413 0.66 7.68 -34.10
N LYS A 414 0.71 8.27 -35.31
CA LYS A 414 1.18 7.63 -36.55
C LYS A 414 2.48 8.26 -37.09
N LEU A 415 3.32 7.45 -37.73
CA LEU A 415 4.66 7.82 -38.20
C LEU A 415 4.67 8.32 -39.66
N ILE A 416 4.59 9.64 -39.83
CA ILE A 416 4.55 10.29 -41.15
C ILE A 416 5.95 10.59 -41.72
N ASP A 417 6.06 10.75 -43.03
CA ASP A 417 7.28 11.23 -43.69
C ASP A 417 7.50 12.73 -43.47
N GLY A 418 8.76 13.10 -43.21
CA GLY A 418 9.18 14.49 -43.04
C GLY A 418 9.82 14.78 -41.68
N ILE A 419 9.80 16.06 -41.30
CA ILE A 419 10.48 16.59 -40.11
C ILE A 419 9.47 17.43 -39.34
N CYS A 420 9.26 17.14 -38.06
CA CYS A 420 8.55 18.06 -37.17
C CYS A 420 9.54 19.05 -36.53
N ARG A 421 9.23 20.35 -36.65
CA ARG A 421 9.92 21.45 -35.96
C ARG A 421 9.05 22.14 -34.90
N GLU A 422 7.81 21.70 -34.75
CA GLU A 422 6.89 22.16 -33.72
C GLU A 422 7.01 21.26 -32.48
N SER A 423 7.11 21.87 -31.31
CA SER A 423 7.18 21.14 -30.04
C SER A 423 5.90 21.39 -29.26
N LEU A 424 5.14 20.32 -28.99
CA LEU A 424 3.88 20.37 -28.23
C LEU A 424 4.08 20.66 -26.73
N ALA A 425 5.20 21.27 -26.33
CA ALA A 425 5.58 21.45 -24.93
C ALA A 425 4.63 22.42 -24.19
N PHE A 426 4.15 23.47 -24.86
CA PHE A 426 3.22 24.44 -24.25
C PHE A 426 1.79 23.87 -24.17
N GLU A 427 1.35 23.13 -25.18
CA GLU A 427 0.09 22.37 -25.20
C GLU A 427 0.09 21.29 -24.13
N THR A 428 1.20 20.55 -23.98
CA THR A 428 1.36 19.53 -22.94
C THR A 428 1.34 20.16 -21.56
N ALA A 429 2.13 21.21 -21.32
CA ALA A 429 2.09 21.97 -20.06
C ALA A 429 0.67 22.46 -19.70
N ARG A 430 -0.10 22.91 -20.70
CA ARG A 430 -1.49 23.37 -20.56
C ARG A 430 -2.45 22.23 -20.20
N ASN A 431 -2.26 21.04 -20.78
CA ASN A 431 -3.03 19.85 -20.47
C ASN A 431 -2.70 19.27 -19.07
N GLU A 432 -1.42 19.31 -18.66
CA GLU A 432 -0.95 18.95 -17.31
C GLU A 432 -1.32 20.02 -16.24
N GLY A 433 -2.15 21.01 -16.58
CA GLY A 433 -2.72 21.97 -15.63
C GLY A 433 -1.81 23.12 -15.21
N ILE A 434 -0.69 23.36 -15.91
CA ILE A 434 0.17 24.52 -15.60
C ILE A 434 -0.60 25.83 -15.87
N PRO A 435 -0.62 26.80 -14.95
CA PRO A 435 -1.42 28.01 -15.10
C PRO A 435 -1.09 28.81 -16.38
N GLU A 436 -2.13 29.11 -17.17
CA GLU A 436 -2.05 29.82 -18.47
C GLU A 436 -1.19 31.10 -18.44
N LYS A 437 -1.18 31.83 -17.31
CA LYS A 437 -0.35 33.04 -17.12
C LYS A 437 1.16 32.76 -17.19
N LEU A 438 1.60 31.57 -16.80
CA LEU A 438 2.98 31.12 -16.90
C LEU A 438 3.30 30.64 -18.33
N ILE A 439 2.38 29.87 -18.94
CA ILE A 439 2.56 29.34 -20.29
C ILE A 439 2.68 30.48 -21.30
N ARG A 440 1.72 31.42 -21.30
CA ARG A 440 1.79 32.62 -22.16
C ARG A 440 3.06 33.42 -21.93
N ARG A 441 3.57 33.50 -20.69
CA ARG A 441 4.83 34.20 -20.41
C ARG A 441 6.04 33.44 -20.95
N ALA A 442 6.00 32.11 -21.01
CA ALA A 442 7.04 31.29 -21.63
C ALA A 442 7.00 31.39 -23.18
N GLU A 443 5.80 31.40 -23.78
CA GLU A 443 5.57 31.69 -25.20
C GLU A 443 6.15 33.06 -25.59
N GLU A 444 5.81 34.13 -24.85
CA GLU A 444 6.38 35.49 -25.00
C GLU A 444 7.92 35.50 -24.99
N ILE A 445 8.54 34.72 -24.10
CA ILE A 445 10.01 34.63 -24.00
C ILE A 445 10.59 33.86 -25.19
N TYR A 446 9.99 32.73 -25.57
CA TYR A 446 10.43 31.86 -26.65
C TYR A 446 10.48 32.59 -28.01
N HIS A 447 9.41 33.32 -28.36
CA HIS A 447 9.40 34.14 -29.57
C HIS A 447 10.55 35.17 -29.58
N SER A 448 10.78 35.86 -28.45
CA SER A 448 11.86 36.86 -28.30
C SER A 448 13.29 36.31 -28.36
N MET A 449 13.45 34.98 -28.33
CA MET A 449 14.71 34.28 -28.57
C MET A 449 14.84 33.82 -30.02
N SER A 450 13.75 33.31 -30.62
CA SER A 450 13.72 32.85 -32.01
C SER A 450 14.05 33.97 -33.00
N GLU A 451 13.46 35.16 -32.82
CA GLU A 451 13.71 36.34 -33.67
C GLU A 451 15.19 36.76 -33.73
N LYS A 452 15.97 36.52 -32.67
CA LYS A 452 17.39 36.89 -32.61
C LYS A 452 18.31 35.94 -33.35
N ASN A 453 17.93 34.67 -33.49
CA ASN A 453 18.77 33.65 -34.13
C ASN A 453 18.72 33.76 -35.66
N HIS A 454 17.58 34.15 -36.24
CA HIS A 454 17.42 34.27 -37.70
C HIS A 454 18.34 35.30 -38.37
N VAL A 455 18.76 36.35 -37.64
CA VAL A 455 19.57 37.46 -38.19
C VAL A 455 21.02 37.07 -38.49
N LEU A 456 21.51 35.93 -37.98
CA LEU A 456 22.92 35.52 -38.07
C LEU A 456 23.23 34.56 -39.25
N LEU A 457 22.21 34.05 -39.95
CA LEU A 457 22.34 32.88 -40.84
C LEU A 457 22.43 33.18 -42.35
N GLU A 458 22.32 34.44 -42.78
CA GLU A 458 22.36 34.76 -44.23
C GLU A 458 23.78 34.88 -44.83
N THR A 459 24.83 34.93 -44.00
CA THR A 459 26.14 35.46 -44.42
C THR A 459 27.05 34.49 -45.19
N ASP A 460 26.89 33.18 -45.05
CA ASP A 460 27.81 32.18 -45.65
C ASP A 460 27.09 31.21 -46.61
N ARG A 461 27.35 31.39 -47.91
CA ARG A 461 26.96 30.44 -48.97
C ARG A 461 28.02 30.38 -50.08
N THR A 462 28.87 29.35 -50.07
CA THR A 462 29.59 28.96 -51.29
C THR A 462 29.99 27.48 -51.36
N VAL A 463 29.74 26.89 -52.52
CA VAL A 463 30.35 25.65 -53.08
C VAL A 463 29.86 24.29 -52.53
N SER A 464 29.36 23.49 -53.46
CA SER A 464 29.01 22.06 -53.43
C SER A 464 30.01 21.29 -54.37
N PRO A 465 29.84 20.03 -54.84
CA PRO A 465 28.73 19.06 -54.71
C PRO A 465 29.11 17.55 -54.60
N LEU A 466 28.09 16.67 -54.72
CA LEU A 466 28.14 15.24 -55.13
C LEU A 466 28.75 14.21 -54.14
N GLY A 467 28.23 12.98 -54.03
CA GLY A 467 26.98 12.41 -54.57
C GLY A 467 27.00 10.89 -54.81
N SER A 468 25.81 10.32 -55.07
CA SER A 468 25.53 8.96 -55.61
C SER A 468 25.91 7.70 -54.82
N TYR A 469 25.36 6.49 -55.11
CA TYR A 469 23.98 6.00 -55.37
C TYR A 469 24.06 4.48 -55.70
N ALA A 470 22.91 3.76 -55.70
CA ALA A 470 22.72 2.35 -56.11
C ALA A 470 23.39 1.29 -55.21
N GLY A 471 22.98 0.01 -55.14
CA GLY A 471 21.95 -0.82 -55.82
C GLY A 471 22.31 -2.31 -55.52
N THR A 472 21.50 -3.36 -55.70
CA THR A 472 20.18 -3.59 -56.35
C THR A 472 19.66 -4.98 -55.88
N VAL A 473 18.32 -5.17 -55.76
CA VAL A 473 17.45 -6.18 -56.46
C VAL A 473 18.01 -7.62 -56.67
N SER A 474 17.33 -8.78 -56.45
CA SER A 474 15.91 -9.19 -56.71
C SER A 474 15.53 -10.58 -56.11
N PHE A 475 14.24 -10.77 -55.74
CA PHE A 475 13.36 -12.00 -55.90
C PHE A 475 13.83 -13.31 -55.19
N ASP A 476 13.05 -14.36 -54.85
CA ASP A 476 11.64 -14.83 -55.03
C ASP A 476 11.37 -16.02 -54.02
N ASN A 477 10.20 -16.64 -53.73
CA ASN A 477 8.75 -16.43 -53.96
C ASN A 477 7.90 -17.33 -52.97
N ALA A 478 6.57 -17.12 -52.93
CA ALA A 478 5.43 -18.01 -52.57
C ALA A 478 5.41 -19.03 -51.39
N GLY A 479 4.30 -19.06 -50.65
CA GLY A 479 3.88 -20.18 -49.76
C GLY A 479 2.59 -19.89 -48.96
N ASP A 480 1.57 -20.75 -49.07
CA ASP A 480 0.17 -20.46 -48.66
C ASP A 480 -0.29 -21.09 -47.31
N TRP A 481 -1.38 -20.54 -46.75
CA TRP A 481 -2.16 -21.06 -45.58
C TRP A 481 -3.37 -21.91 -46.10
N PRO A 482 -4.41 -22.35 -45.34
CA PRO A 482 -4.76 -22.18 -43.91
C PRO A 482 -5.30 -23.45 -43.17
N GLY A 483 -5.77 -23.28 -41.92
CA GLY A 483 -6.60 -24.27 -41.22
C GLY A 483 -7.40 -23.70 -40.03
N ARG A 484 -8.74 -23.58 -40.16
CA ARG A 484 -9.67 -23.13 -39.10
C ARG A 484 -10.21 -24.30 -38.27
N ILE A 485 -10.46 -24.08 -36.97
CA ILE A 485 -11.62 -24.66 -36.26
C ILE A 485 -12.26 -23.58 -35.38
N ASN A 486 -13.57 -23.38 -35.52
CA ASN A 486 -14.41 -22.59 -34.60
C ASN A 486 -15.03 -23.51 -33.55
N ILE A 487 -15.06 -23.08 -32.28
CA ILE A 487 -16.10 -23.49 -31.32
C ILE A 487 -16.57 -22.23 -30.58
N GLY A 488 -17.88 -21.98 -30.58
CA GLY A 488 -18.51 -20.81 -29.95
C GLY A 488 -18.83 -21.01 -28.46
N PRO A 489 -19.23 -19.95 -27.75
CA PRO A 489 -19.38 -19.96 -26.30
C PRO A 489 -20.72 -20.56 -25.83
N LEU A 490 -20.72 -21.08 -24.60
CA LEU A 490 -21.92 -21.33 -23.81
C LEU A 490 -21.75 -20.69 -22.44
N SER A 491 -22.62 -19.73 -22.12
CA SER A 491 -22.77 -19.16 -20.79
C SER A 491 -23.95 -19.82 -20.08
N PHE A 492 -23.83 -20.03 -18.77
CA PHE A 492 -24.97 -19.91 -17.86
C PHE A 492 -24.49 -19.58 -16.44
N GLY A 493 -25.29 -18.80 -15.71
CA GLY A 493 -24.98 -18.36 -14.35
C GLY A 493 -25.43 -19.36 -13.30
N SER A 494 -24.56 -19.58 -12.32
CA SER A 494 -24.89 -20.13 -10.99
C SER A 494 -23.80 -19.65 -10.05
N GLU A 495 -24.17 -19.07 -8.91
CA GLU A 495 -23.22 -18.79 -7.83
C GLU A 495 -22.80 -20.12 -7.21
N MET A 496 -21.63 -20.60 -7.63
CA MET A 496 -20.95 -21.72 -7.00
C MET A 496 -20.25 -21.21 -5.74
N PRO A 497 -20.22 -21.98 -4.63
CA PRO A 497 -19.32 -21.67 -3.51
C PRO A 497 -17.88 -21.60 -4.00
N ASN A 498 -17.06 -20.77 -3.36
CA ASN A 498 -15.72 -20.46 -3.85
C ASN A 498 -14.91 -21.77 -3.96
N PRO A 499 -14.24 -22.06 -5.09
CA PRO A 499 -13.52 -23.32 -5.27
C PRO A 499 -12.51 -23.65 -4.16
N MET A 500 -12.03 -22.65 -3.42
CA MET A 500 -11.19 -22.83 -2.23
C MET A 500 -11.99 -23.28 -0.99
N GLU A 501 -13.18 -22.75 -0.74
CA GLU A 501 -14.07 -23.16 0.37
C GLU A 501 -14.47 -24.62 0.23
N LYS A 502 -14.80 -25.05 -1.00
CA LYS A 502 -15.12 -26.45 -1.25
C LYS A 502 -13.91 -27.36 -1.02
N LEU A 503 -12.72 -26.97 -1.52
CA LEU A 503 -11.49 -27.72 -1.28
C LEU A 503 -11.15 -27.82 0.21
N GLN A 504 -11.36 -26.74 0.97
CA GLN A 504 -11.19 -26.71 2.42
C GLN A 504 -12.12 -27.72 3.11
N GLN A 505 -13.41 -27.74 2.75
CA GLN A 505 -14.38 -28.68 3.32
C GLN A 505 -14.09 -30.15 2.93
N ASP A 506 -13.72 -30.41 1.67
CA ASP A 506 -13.36 -31.75 1.19
C ASP A 506 -12.11 -32.28 1.92
N VAL A 507 -11.10 -31.43 2.17
CA VAL A 507 -9.92 -31.77 2.98
C VAL A 507 -10.26 -31.99 4.45
N GLU A 508 -11.07 -31.12 5.07
CA GLU A 508 -11.49 -31.23 6.47
C GLU A 508 -12.19 -32.58 6.74
N ASN A 509 -13.09 -33.00 5.85
CA ASN A 509 -13.75 -34.30 5.91
C ASN A 509 -12.75 -35.46 5.80
N ALA A 510 -11.82 -35.41 4.85
CA ALA A 510 -10.79 -36.44 4.69
C ALA A 510 -9.88 -36.55 5.92
N VAL A 511 -9.38 -35.42 6.42
CA VAL A 511 -8.51 -35.36 7.61
C VAL A 511 -9.22 -35.93 8.83
N THR A 512 -10.48 -35.55 9.05
CA THR A 512 -11.30 -36.03 10.17
C THR A 512 -11.44 -37.55 10.13
N VAL A 513 -11.83 -38.13 8.98
CA VAL A 513 -11.97 -39.59 8.81
C VAL A 513 -10.62 -40.31 9.02
N ILE A 514 -9.54 -39.79 8.45
CA ILE A 514 -8.20 -40.39 8.51
C ILE A 514 -7.66 -40.37 9.96
N CYS A 515 -7.71 -39.21 10.62
CA CYS A 515 -7.14 -39.02 11.96
C CYS A 515 -8.00 -39.69 13.05
N GLN A 516 -9.33 -39.61 13.00
CA GLN A 516 -10.20 -40.32 13.96
C GLN A 516 -9.95 -41.83 13.92
N LYS A 517 -9.87 -42.42 12.73
CA LYS A 517 -9.59 -43.86 12.55
C LYS A 517 -8.27 -44.28 13.20
N LYS A 518 -7.21 -43.46 13.08
CA LYS A 518 -5.91 -43.73 13.68
C LYS A 518 -5.89 -43.51 15.20
N LEU A 519 -6.51 -42.44 15.69
CA LEU A 519 -6.59 -42.20 17.14
C LEU A 519 -7.38 -43.30 17.84
N ILE A 520 -8.46 -43.81 17.24
CA ILE A 520 -9.20 -44.97 17.75
C ILE A 520 -8.32 -46.25 17.81
N GLU A 521 -7.40 -46.45 16.87
CA GLU A 521 -6.43 -47.55 16.90
C GLU A 521 -5.41 -47.37 18.06
N LEU A 522 -4.85 -46.17 18.22
CA LEU A 522 -3.87 -45.86 19.26
C LEU A 522 -4.46 -45.92 20.68
N TYR A 523 -5.64 -45.34 20.89
CA TYR A 523 -6.31 -45.34 22.21
C TYR A 523 -6.89 -46.71 22.58
N LYS A 524 -7.20 -47.61 21.63
CA LYS A 524 -7.60 -48.99 21.95
C LYS A 524 -6.53 -49.78 22.71
N GLN A 525 -5.27 -49.35 22.68
CA GLN A 525 -4.18 -49.98 23.45
C GLN A 525 -4.02 -49.44 24.88
N LYS A 526 -4.73 -48.36 25.28
CA LYS A 526 -4.64 -47.76 26.62
C LYS A 526 -6.03 -47.33 27.13
N SER A 527 -6.45 -47.97 28.23
CA SER A 527 -7.75 -47.84 28.93
C SER A 527 -8.55 -46.55 28.70
N LEU A 528 -9.83 -46.73 28.34
CA LEU A 528 -10.80 -45.67 28.02
C LEU A 528 -11.02 -44.63 29.14
N SER A 529 -10.82 -43.36 28.79
CA SER A 529 -11.82 -42.29 29.00
C SER A 529 -11.50 -41.11 28.07
N VAL A 530 -12.54 -40.48 27.51
CA VAL A 530 -12.49 -39.46 26.44
C VAL A 530 -11.95 -40.01 25.11
N LEU A 531 -12.83 -40.17 24.11
CA LEU A 531 -12.38 -40.11 22.72
C LEU A 531 -12.09 -38.64 22.42
N ALA A 532 -10.86 -38.33 22.04
CA ALA A 532 -10.53 -37.04 21.44
C ALA A 532 -11.11 -37.01 20.02
N GLU A 533 -12.24 -36.33 19.85
CA GLU A 533 -12.79 -36.02 18.53
C GLU A 533 -11.84 -35.05 17.82
N VAL A 534 -11.56 -35.30 16.53
CA VAL A 534 -10.63 -34.47 15.75
C VAL A 534 -11.37 -33.24 15.26
N THR A 535 -11.46 -32.22 16.12
CA THR A 535 -11.91 -30.89 15.71
C THR A 535 -10.83 -30.27 14.82
N CYS A 536 -11.06 -30.33 13.52
CA CYS A 536 -10.29 -29.53 12.56
C CYS A 536 -10.73 -28.07 12.69
N VAL A 537 -9.77 -27.15 12.80
CA VAL A 537 -10.04 -25.71 12.88
C VAL A 537 -9.40 -25.03 11.67
N PRO A 538 -10.17 -24.30 10.83
CA PRO A 538 -9.60 -23.51 9.74
C PRO A 538 -8.92 -22.25 10.27
N ILE A 539 -7.97 -21.72 9.49
CA ILE A 539 -7.38 -20.40 9.67
C ILE A 539 -7.45 -19.69 8.31
N GLY A 540 -8.38 -18.76 8.18
CA GLY A 540 -8.57 -17.96 6.97
C GLY A 540 -7.41 -16.97 6.71
N PRO A 541 -7.39 -16.33 5.52
CA PRO A 541 -6.25 -15.53 5.02
C PRO A 541 -5.70 -14.44 5.95
N ARG A 542 -6.55 -13.86 6.82
CA ARG A 542 -6.20 -12.83 7.81
C ARG A 542 -6.59 -13.23 9.24
N GLU A 543 -6.48 -14.51 9.54
CA GLU A 543 -6.76 -15.05 10.88
C GLU A 543 -5.49 -15.66 11.48
N GLN A 544 -5.39 -15.66 12.80
CA GLN A 544 -4.33 -16.30 13.56
C GLN A 544 -4.90 -17.49 14.35
N PRO A 545 -4.08 -18.52 14.65
CA PRO A 545 -4.49 -19.59 15.56
C PRO A 545 -4.70 -19.01 16.97
N PRO A 546 -5.66 -19.55 17.76
CA PRO A 546 -5.97 -19.03 19.08
C PRO A 546 -4.81 -19.22 20.07
N PRO A 547 -4.71 -18.38 21.13
CA PRO A 547 -3.69 -18.49 22.16
C PRO A 547 -3.62 -19.85 22.86
N SER A 548 -4.71 -20.62 22.87
CA SER A 548 -4.78 -22.00 23.37
C SER A 548 -3.85 -22.99 22.64
N THR A 549 -3.37 -22.65 21.44
CA THR A 549 -2.39 -23.45 20.68
C THR A 549 -0.94 -23.26 21.14
N VAL A 550 -0.62 -22.24 21.92
CA VAL A 550 0.76 -21.89 22.31
C VAL A 550 1.37 -23.00 23.19
N GLY A 551 2.44 -23.63 22.70
CA GLY A 551 3.13 -24.73 23.39
C GLY A 551 2.46 -26.11 23.21
N SER A 552 1.39 -26.20 22.42
CA SER A 552 0.69 -27.44 22.10
C SER A 552 1.15 -28.00 20.76
N SER A 553 1.65 -29.24 20.74
CA SER A 553 1.99 -29.93 19.49
C SER A 553 0.75 -30.04 18.60
N SER A 554 0.86 -29.53 17.38
CA SER A 554 -0.24 -29.37 16.43
C SER A 554 0.19 -29.86 15.04
N VAL A 555 -0.74 -30.45 14.30
CA VAL A 555 -0.57 -30.78 12.87
C VAL A 555 -1.38 -29.78 12.06
N TYR A 556 -0.79 -29.23 11.00
CA TYR A 556 -1.41 -28.24 10.13
C TYR A 556 -1.27 -28.60 8.65
N ILE A 557 -2.19 -28.10 7.85
CA ILE A 557 -2.29 -28.31 6.41
C ILE A 557 -2.46 -26.94 5.76
N LEU A 558 -1.48 -26.55 4.94
CA LEU A 558 -1.49 -25.34 4.14
C LEU A 558 -2.19 -25.62 2.80
N LEU A 559 -3.23 -24.85 2.48
CA LEU A 559 -3.93 -24.88 1.20
C LEU A 559 -3.24 -23.89 0.24
N ARG A 560 -2.69 -24.38 -0.87
CA ARG A 560 -2.03 -23.53 -1.89
C ARG A 560 -2.91 -23.32 -3.11
N TYR A 561 -2.76 -22.15 -3.75
CA TYR A 561 -3.47 -21.80 -4.99
C TYR A 561 -3.23 -22.77 -6.16
N ASP A 562 -2.08 -23.45 -6.21
CA ASP A 562 -1.79 -24.52 -7.20
C ASP A 562 -2.40 -25.89 -6.83
N ARG A 563 -3.44 -25.90 -5.97
CA ARG A 563 -4.15 -27.07 -5.42
C ARG A 563 -3.27 -28.08 -4.68
N LYS A 564 -2.02 -27.75 -4.38
CA LYS A 564 -1.12 -28.61 -3.60
C LYS A 564 -1.35 -28.40 -2.10
N LEU A 565 -1.58 -29.50 -1.39
CA LEU A 565 -1.60 -29.52 0.07
C LEU A 565 -0.16 -29.62 0.59
N TYR A 566 0.18 -28.86 1.62
CA TYR A 566 1.40 -29.05 2.39
C TYR A 566 1.04 -29.37 3.84
N VAL A 567 1.35 -30.59 4.29
CA VAL A 567 1.17 -31.03 5.67
C VAL A 567 2.44 -30.75 6.46
N GLY A 568 2.31 -30.32 7.72
CA GLY A 568 3.43 -30.18 8.64
C GLY A 568 3.03 -30.30 10.12
N GLN A 569 3.97 -30.63 10.99
CA GLN A 569 3.83 -30.52 12.45
C GLN A 569 4.55 -29.28 13.02
N THR A 570 4.08 -28.76 14.16
CA THR A 570 4.73 -27.66 14.88
C THR A 570 4.24 -27.57 16.34
N ASP A 571 5.06 -27.03 17.25
CA ASP A 571 4.65 -26.69 18.65
C ASP A 571 4.46 -25.17 18.85
N ASP A 572 4.83 -24.40 17.84
CA ASP A 572 4.52 -22.98 17.65
C ASP A 572 3.75 -22.88 16.34
N LEU A 573 2.43 -22.74 16.42
CA LEU A 573 1.57 -22.65 15.24
C LEU A 573 1.52 -21.20 14.71
N THR A 574 1.48 -20.21 15.58
CA THR A 574 1.45 -18.78 15.24
C THR A 574 2.69 -18.37 14.43
N GLY A 575 3.90 -18.68 14.93
CA GLY A 575 5.14 -18.40 14.23
C GLY A 575 5.28 -19.20 12.92
N ARG A 576 4.68 -20.39 12.84
CA ARG A 576 4.67 -21.20 11.61
C ARG A 576 3.75 -20.65 10.52
N VAL A 577 2.54 -20.21 10.89
CA VAL A 577 1.60 -19.53 9.99
C VAL A 577 2.25 -18.23 9.46
N HIS A 578 2.82 -17.42 10.36
CA HIS A 578 3.54 -16.20 9.99
C HIS A 578 4.73 -16.48 9.05
N ALA A 579 5.54 -17.51 9.33
CA ALA A 579 6.68 -17.90 8.50
C ALA A 579 6.33 -18.55 7.14
N HIS A 580 5.05 -18.87 6.89
CA HIS A 580 4.55 -19.18 5.55
C HIS A 580 3.98 -17.93 4.87
N ARG A 581 3.19 -17.10 5.57
CA ARG A 581 2.62 -15.85 5.03
C ARG A 581 3.64 -14.78 4.68
N SER A 582 4.81 -14.78 5.32
CA SER A 582 5.92 -13.87 5.00
C SER A 582 6.59 -14.17 3.64
N LYS A 583 6.22 -15.27 2.98
CA LYS A 583 6.70 -15.61 1.63
C LYS A 583 5.86 -14.92 0.57
N GLU A 584 6.53 -14.50 -0.49
CA GLU A 584 5.91 -13.93 -1.69
C GLU A 584 4.85 -14.88 -2.27
N GLY A 585 3.69 -14.34 -2.63
CA GLY A 585 2.53 -15.12 -3.10
C GLY A 585 1.81 -15.97 -2.05
N MET A 586 2.22 -15.97 -0.77
CA MET A 586 1.57 -16.75 0.31
C MET A 586 0.93 -15.91 1.42
N GLN A 587 0.91 -14.57 1.30
CA GLN A 587 0.37 -13.65 2.32
C GLN A 587 -1.07 -13.99 2.72
N SER A 588 -1.91 -14.36 1.75
CA SER A 588 -3.32 -14.73 1.91
C SER A 588 -3.55 -16.24 2.08
N ALA A 589 -2.54 -17.00 2.51
CA ALA A 589 -2.65 -18.45 2.70
C ALA A 589 -3.65 -18.85 3.79
N SER A 590 -4.53 -19.81 3.44
CA SER A 590 -5.44 -20.50 4.36
C SER A 590 -4.82 -21.80 4.87
N PHE A 591 -5.14 -22.16 6.11
CA PHE A 591 -4.67 -23.38 6.76
C PHE A 591 -5.85 -24.13 7.40
N ILE A 592 -5.66 -25.42 7.67
CA ILE A 592 -6.47 -26.23 8.59
C ILE A 592 -5.52 -26.82 9.62
N TYR A 593 -5.85 -26.84 10.91
CA TYR A 593 -5.05 -27.51 11.93
C TYR A 593 -5.89 -28.31 12.91
N PHE A 594 -5.22 -29.19 13.67
CA PHE A 594 -5.77 -29.84 14.86
C PHE A 594 -4.65 -30.06 15.89
N VAL A 595 -5.02 -30.01 17.18
CA VAL A 595 -4.09 -30.17 18.31
C VAL A 595 -3.98 -31.65 18.70
N VAL A 596 -2.78 -32.10 19.08
CA VAL A 596 -2.49 -33.51 19.38
C VAL A 596 -1.65 -33.69 20.65
N PRO A 597 -1.74 -34.83 21.36
CA PRO A 597 -1.01 -35.07 22.60
C PRO A 597 0.48 -35.38 22.36
N GLY A 598 1.23 -34.35 21.98
CA GLY A 598 2.70 -34.34 21.89
C GLY A 598 3.30 -34.76 20.55
N LYS A 599 4.54 -34.32 20.33
CA LYS A 599 5.31 -34.44 19.07
C LYS A 599 5.33 -35.84 18.45
N SER A 600 5.38 -36.91 19.25
CA SER A 600 5.41 -38.27 18.72
C SER A 600 4.12 -38.63 17.98
N VAL A 601 2.97 -38.14 18.46
CA VAL A 601 1.66 -38.37 17.82
C VAL A 601 1.49 -37.42 16.63
N ALA A 602 1.99 -36.18 16.74
CA ALA A 602 2.04 -35.24 15.62
C ALA A 602 2.82 -35.81 14.42
N SER A 603 4.01 -36.37 14.67
CA SER A 603 4.88 -36.97 13.64
C SER A 603 4.27 -38.21 12.98
N GLU A 604 3.58 -39.07 13.75
CA GLU A 604 2.88 -40.24 13.19
C GLU A 604 1.69 -39.81 12.31
N LEU A 605 0.90 -38.81 12.74
CA LEU A 605 -0.24 -38.31 11.99
C LEU A 605 0.15 -37.45 10.78
N GLU A 606 1.21 -36.65 10.87
CA GLU A 606 1.84 -35.95 9.72
C GLU A 606 2.24 -36.97 8.65
N THR A 607 3.00 -38.00 9.03
CA THR A 607 3.43 -39.07 8.12
C THR A 607 2.23 -39.80 7.50
N LEU A 608 1.19 -40.08 8.29
CA LEU A 608 0.01 -40.80 7.83
C LEU A 608 -0.84 -39.95 6.86
N LEU A 609 -1.04 -38.66 7.15
CA LEU A 609 -1.76 -37.74 6.26
C LEU A 609 -1.03 -37.53 4.93
N ILE A 610 0.30 -37.39 4.94
CA ILE A 610 1.11 -37.29 3.70
C ILE A 610 0.91 -38.51 2.80
N ASN A 611 0.74 -39.71 3.37
CA ASN A 611 0.54 -40.94 2.62
C ASN A 611 -0.93 -41.23 2.23
N GLN A 612 -1.92 -40.70 2.96
CA GLN A 612 -3.34 -41.03 2.75
C GLN A 612 -4.18 -39.92 2.10
N LEU A 613 -3.84 -38.63 2.27
CA LEU A 613 -4.55 -37.55 1.57
C LEU A 613 -4.50 -37.68 0.03
N PRO A 614 -3.37 -38.06 -0.61
CA PRO A 614 -3.32 -38.28 -2.06
C PRO A 614 -4.14 -39.48 -2.58
N LEU A 615 -4.79 -40.24 -1.69
CA LEU A 615 -5.68 -41.36 -2.04
C LEU A 615 -7.17 -40.96 -1.96
N HIS A 616 -7.47 -39.72 -1.56
CA HIS A 616 -8.83 -39.26 -1.26
C HIS A 616 -9.42 -38.25 -2.25
N GLY A 617 -8.64 -37.73 -3.22
CA GLY A 617 -9.10 -36.79 -4.25
C GLY A 617 -7.97 -36.02 -4.91
#